data_AF-W2SVF9-F1
#
_entry.id   AF-W2SVF9-F1
#
_cell.length_a   1.000
_cell.length_b   1.000
_cell.length_c   1.000
_cell.angle_alpha   90.00
_cell.angle_beta   90.00
_cell.angle_gamma   90.00
#
_symmetry.space_group_name_H-M   'P 1'
#
loop_
_entity.id
_entity.type
_entity.pdbx_description
1 polymer ?
#
loop_
_entity_poly.entity_id
_entity_poly.type
_entity_poly.pdbx_seq_one_letter_code
_entity_poly.pdbx_strand_id
1 'polypeptide(L)'
;DNEDVSQLLSSQNVDQEALCRYAQAAADFATNGKLPALNFAKNHRGEEDIAMFDFTSLYSSKCSVRLVERMNRYLLMGIVGDSLHEPFWPTGSGCARGFLGVLDTAWLVREYGLNQRGPLEMIAERESIYRLLAQ
;
A
#
# COMPACT_ATOMS: atom_id res chain seq x y z
N ASP A 1 17.74 -16.81 15.84
CA ASP A 1 17.78 -15.81 14.76
C ASP A 1 17.42 -16.54 13.48
N ASN A 2 16.38 -16.11 12.78
CA ASN A 2 15.86 -16.78 11.57
C ASN A 2 16.30 -15.98 10.34
N GLU A 3 16.85 -16.64 9.33
CA GLU A 3 17.26 -15.97 8.07
C GLU A 3 16.07 -15.54 7.21
N ASP A 4 14.94 -16.24 7.32
CA ASP A 4 13.69 -15.93 6.63
C ASP A 4 12.88 -14.90 7.43
N VAL A 5 12.67 -13.71 6.84
CA VAL A 5 11.95 -12.59 7.48
C VAL A 5 10.52 -12.98 7.86
N SER A 6 9.87 -13.84 7.07
CA SER A 6 8.51 -14.29 7.36
C SER A 6 8.44 -15.13 8.65
N GLN A 7 9.49 -15.90 8.93
CA GLN A 7 9.63 -16.68 10.17
C GLN A 7 10.11 -15.79 11.32
N LEU A 8 11.00 -14.85 11.03
CA LEU A 8 11.53 -13.87 12.00
C LEU A 8 10.41 -13.01 12.60
N LEU A 9 9.47 -12.54 11.79
CA LEU A 9 8.34 -11.71 12.22
C LEU A 9 7.07 -12.52 12.49
N SER A 10 7.16 -13.86 12.50
CA SER A 10 6.01 -14.71 12.80
C SER A 10 5.52 -14.51 14.24
N SER A 11 4.21 -14.67 14.47
CA SER A 11 3.62 -14.51 15.81
C SER A 11 4.20 -15.48 16.85
N GLN A 12 4.79 -16.59 16.43
CA GLN A 12 5.46 -17.56 17.31
C GLN A 12 6.86 -17.10 17.74
N ASN A 13 7.47 -16.19 16.99
CA ASN A 13 8.83 -15.69 17.22
C ASN A 13 8.84 -14.25 17.79
N VAL A 14 7.67 -13.66 18.02
CA VAL A 14 7.52 -12.30 18.56
C VAL A 14 6.99 -12.36 19.99
N ASP A 15 7.79 -11.88 20.93
CA ASP A 15 7.34 -11.61 22.30
C ASP A 15 6.57 -10.29 22.34
N GLN A 16 5.26 -10.39 22.50
CA GLN A 16 4.35 -9.23 22.50
C GLN A 16 4.61 -8.26 23.66
N GLU A 17 4.98 -8.76 24.84
CA GLU A 17 5.24 -7.92 26.01
C GLU A 17 6.55 -7.15 25.84
N ALA A 18 7.59 -7.82 25.33
CA ALA A 18 8.85 -7.18 24.97
C ALA A 18 8.65 -6.14 23.86
N LEU A 19 7.84 -6.43 22.84
CA LEU A 19 7.50 -5.49 21.78
C LEU A 19 6.80 -4.23 22.32
N CYS A 20 5.84 -4.40 23.23
CA CYS A 20 5.17 -3.28 23.90
C CYS A 20 6.16 -2.40 24.68
N ARG A 21 7.03 -3.02 25.50
CA ARG A 21 8.07 -2.30 26.26
C ARG A 21 9.03 -1.54 25.35
N TYR A 22 9.43 -2.17 24.25
CA TYR A 22 10.34 -1.57 23.28
C TYR A 22 9.72 -0.31 22.65
N ALA A 23 8.49 -0.39 22.16
CA ALA A 23 7.82 0.75 21.54
C ALA A 23 7.53 1.87 22.55
N GLN A 24 7.14 1.55 23.78
CA GLN A 24 6.96 2.55 24.84
C GLN A 24 8.27 3.28 25.15
N ALA A 25 9.38 2.57 25.32
CA ALA A 25 10.68 3.17 25.58
C ALA A 25 11.13 4.08 24.43
N ALA A 26 10.93 3.65 23.18
CA ALA A 26 11.23 4.46 22.01
C ALA A 26 10.37 5.74 21.94
N ALA A 27 9.06 5.62 22.21
CA ALA A 27 8.13 6.76 22.20
C ALA A 27 8.42 7.76 23.35
N ASP A 28 8.72 7.26 24.55
CA ASP A 28 9.08 8.08 25.71
C ASP A 28 10.36 8.88 25.43
N PHE A 29 11.37 8.21 24.89
CA PHE A 29 12.62 8.85 24.48
C PHE A 29 12.40 9.90 23.39
N ALA A 30 11.69 9.56 22.31
CA ALA A 30 11.44 10.46 21.19
C ALA A 30 10.65 11.73 21.60
N THR A 31 9.82 11.62 22.65
CA THR A 31 9.00 12.73 23.15
C THR A 31 9.59 13.43 24.38
N ASN A 32 10.79 13.03 24.81
CA ASN A 32 11.45 13.52 26.03
C ASN A 32 10.56 13.43 27.29
N GLY A 33 9.78 12.34 27.43
CA GLY A 33 8.90 12.12 28.57
C GLY A 33 7.80 13.18 28.75
N LYS A 34 7.48 13.95 27.70
CA LYS A 34 6.46 15.01 27.76
C LYS A 34 5.03 14.49 27.62
N LEU A 35 4.86 13.24 27.19
CA LEU A 35 3.56 12.60 27.13
C LEU A 35 3.19 12.07 28.53
N PRO A 36 2.00 12.40 29.07
CA PRO A 36 1.65 12.13 30.46
C PRO A 36 1.49 10.64 30.78
N ALA A 37 1.03 9.83 29.83
CA ALA A 37 0.93 8.37 29.94
C ALA A 37 0.98 7.73 28.56
N LEU A 38 1.73 6.62 28.42
CA LEU A 38 1.87 5.84 27.19
C LEU A 38 1.04 4.55 27.28
N ASN A 39 -0.26 4.71 27.48
CA ASN A 39 -1.20 3.59 27.48
C ASN A 39 -1.50 3.20 26.03
N PHE A 40 -1.45 1.91 25.73
CA PHE A 40 -1.84 1.41 24.43
C PHE A 40 -3.36 1.51 24.22
N ALA A 41 -3.76 1.90 23.01
CA ALA A 41 -5.13 1.73 22.56
C ALA A 41 -5.39 0.24 22.29
N LYS A 42 -6.67 -0.16 22.22
CA LYS A 42 -7.03 -1.52 21.82
C LYS A 42 -7.24 -1.61 20.32
N ASN A 43 -6.64 -2.62 19.70
CA ASN A 43 -6.86 -2.94 18.29
C ASN A 43 -8.23 -3.62 18.09
N HIS A 44 -8.55 -3.97 16.84
CA HIS A 44 -9.81 -4.60 16.45
C HIS A 44 -10.07 -5.98 17.09
N ARG A 45 -9.07 -6.60 17.73
CA ARG A 45 -9.17 -7.87 18.48
C ARG A 45 -9.23 -7.67 20.00
N GLY A 46 -9.15 -6.42 20.47
CA GLY A 46 -9.10 -6.10 21.91
C GLY A 46 -7.71 -6.23 22.54
N GLU A 47 -6.67 -6.45 21.74
CA GLU A 47 -5.26 -6.52 22.18
C GLU A 47 -4.62 -5.12 22.13
N GLU A 48 -3.43 -4.94 22.71
CA GLU A 48 -2.71 -3.66 22.58
C GLU A 48 -2.39 -3.37 21.10
N ASP A 49 -2.62 -2.13 20.69
CA ASP A 49 -2.47 -1.68 19.31
C ASP A 49 -1.00 -1.43 18.97
N ILE A 50 -0.30 -2.53 18.73
CA ILE A 50 1.08 -2.57 18.28
C ILE A 50 1.27 -3.74 17.32
N ALA A 51 2.02 -3.49 16.26
CA ALA A 51 2.32 -4.48 15.23
C ALA A 51 3.73 -4.24 14.67
N MET A 52 4.29 -5.28 14.07
CA MET A 52 5.58 -5.24 13.42
C MET A 52 5.41 -5.64 11.95
N PHE A 53 6.07 -4.90 11.06
CA PHE A 53 5.93 -5.04 9.62
C PHE A 53 7.30 -5.16 8.96
N ASP A 54 7.36 -5.92 7.88
CA ASP A 54 8.54 -6.01 7.03
C ASP A 54 8.52 -4.89 5.98
N PHE A 55 9.58 -4.10 5.93
CA PHE A 55 9.81 -3.08 4.88
C PHE A 55 11.02 -3.37 4.00
N THR A 56 11.55 -4.60 4.04
CA THR A 56 12.74 -5.01 3.28
C THR A 56 12.49 -4.97 1.77
N SER A 57 11.31 -5.40 1.34
CA SER A 57 10.89 -5.37 -0.06
C SER A 57 9.58 -4.62 -0.20
N LEU A 58 9.53 -3.67 -1.13
CA LEU A 58 8.32 -2.96 -1.51
C LEU A 58 7.93 -3.38 -2.92
N TYR A 59 6.64 -3.67 -3.12
CA TYR A 59 6.14 -4.17 -4.39
C TYR A 59 5.43 -3.10 -5.21
N SER A 60 5.49 -3.27 -6.52
CA SER A 60 4.74 -2.45 -7.48
C SER A 60 4.31 -3.33 -8.63
N SER A 61 3.09 -3.11 -9.12
CA SER A 61 2.62 -3.86 -10.28
C SER A 61 3.42 -3.49 -11.52
N LYS A 62 3.64 -4.47 -12.40
CA LYS A 62 4.26 -4.22 -13.70
C LYS A 62 3.38 -3.35 -14.61
N CYS A 63 2.07 -3.46 -14.48
CA CYS A 63 1.09 -2.71 -15.26
C CYS A 63 -0.05 -2.23 -14.38
N SER A 64 -0.57 -1.04 -14.64
CA SER A 64 -1.71 -0.47 -13.92
C SER A 64 -3.06 -0.89 -14.49
N VAL A 65 -3.10 -1.26 -15.78
CA VAL A 65 -4.29 -1.71 -16.48
C VAL A 65 -4.02 -2.94 -17.35
N ARG A 66 -5.06 -3.76 -17.55
CA ARG A 66 -5.10 -4.82 -18.56
C ARG A 66 -6.46 -4.83 -19.25
N LEU A 67 -6.46 -5.06 -20.56
CA LEU A 67 -7.67 -5.32 -21.35
C LEU A 67 -7.68 -6.78 -21.78
N VAL A 68 -8.82 -7.45 -21.58
CA VAL A 68 -9.04 -8.84 -22.02
C VAL A 68 -10.21 -8.86 -23.00
N GLU A 69 -10.03 -9.55 -24.12
CA GLU A 69 -11.08 -9.76 -25.11
C GLU A 69 -11.52 -11.23 -25.09
N ARG A 70 -12.83 -11.47 -25.04
CA ARG A 70 -13.41 -12.80 -25.20
C ARG A 70 -14.76 -12.69 -25.91
N MET A 71 -14.96 -13.49 -26.97
CA MET A 71 -16.20 -13.48 -27.76
C MET A 71 -16.60 -12.06 -28.23
N ASN A 72 -15.63 -11.30 -28.74
CA ASN A 72 -15.78 -9.90 -29.18
C ASN A 72 -16.33 -8.97 -28.08
N ARG A 73 -16.06 -9.29 -26.81
CA ARG A 73 -16.39 -8.44 -25.65
C ARG A 73 -15.12 -8.11 -24.91
N TYR A 74 -14.98 -6.84 -24.58
CA TYR A 74 -13.84 -6.30 -23.86
C TYR A 74 -14.14 -6.21 -22.35
N LEU A 75 -13.17 -6.63 -21.55
CA LEU A 75 -13.12 -6.43 -20.10
C LEU A 75 -11.89 -5.59 -19.77
N LEU A 76 -12.12 -4.39 -19.27
CA LEU A 76 -11.09 -3.49 -18.77
C LEU A 76 -10.88 -3.74 -17.27
N MET A 77 -9.64 -3.98 -16.87
CA MET A 77 -9.27 -4.23 -15.48
C MET A 77 -8.17 -3.25 -15.06
N GLY A 78 -8.39 -2.50 -13.99
CA GLY A 78 -7.42 -1.58 -13.41
C GLY A 78 -7.20 -1.90 -11.93
N ILE A 79 -6.01 -1.62 -11.43
CA ILE A 79 -5.64 -1.72 -10.01
C ILE A 79 -5.21 -0.35 -9.49
N VAL A 80 -5.48 -0.09 -8.22
CA VAL A 80 -5.26 1.21 -7.56
C VAL A 80 -4.82 1.01 -6.10
N GLY A 81 -4.30 2.05 -5.47
CA GLY A 81 -3.81 2.01 -4.09
C GLY A 81 -2.62 1.08 -3.90
N ASP A 82 -2.51 0.47 -2.72
CA ASP A 82 -1.38 -0.38 -2.35
C ASP A 82 -1.20 -1.60 -3.27
N SER A 83 -2.29 -2.08 -3.89
CA SER A 83 -2.22 -3.16 -4.89
C SER A 83 -1.49 -2.75 -6.18
N LEU A 84 -1.48 -1.45 -6.50
CA LEU A 84 -0.75 -0.89 -7.63
C LEU A 84 0.69 -0.57 -7.24
N HIS A 85 0.88 0.08 -6.08
CA HIS A 85 2.19 0.51 -5.60
C HIS A 85 2.18 0.55 -4.07
N GLU A 86 2.96 -0.34 -3.44
CA GLU A 86 3.07 -0.43 -2.00
C GLU A 86 3.82 0.78 -1.43
N PRO A 87 3.23 1.53 -0.48
CA PRO A 87 3.87 2.71 0.06
C PRO A 87 4.80 2.40 1.22
N PHE A 88 5.96 3.07 1.26
CA PHE A 88 6.74 3.15 2.48
C PHE A 88 6.12 4.18 3.43
N TRP A 89 5.44 3.72 4.48
CA TRP A 89 4.62 4.59 5.36
C TRP A 89 5.35 5.82 5.91
N PRO A 90 6.64 5.75 6.31
CA PRO A 90 7.36 6.92 6.81
C PRO A 90 7.45 8.10 5.82
N THR A 91 7.30 7.86 4.51
CA THR A 91 7.28 8.93 3.49
C THR A 91 5.93 9.64 3.38
N GLY A 92 4.86 9.08 3.95
CA GLY A 92 3.51 9.65 3.89
C GLY A 92 2.88 9.67 2.48
N SER A 93 3.42 8.93 1.52
CA SER A 93 3.02 9.00 0.11
C SER A 93 1.80 8.14 -0.26
N GLY A 94 1.41 7.18 0.57
CA GLY A 94 0.40 6.16 0.24
C GLY A 94 -0.96 6.73 -0.17
N CYS A 95 -1.53 7.63 0.65
CA CYS A 95 -2.83 8.24 0.33
C CYS A 95 -2.77 9.09 -0.95
N ALA A 96 -1.72 9.90 -1.13
CA ALA A 96 -1.59 10.77 -2.29
C ALA A 96 -1.48 9.96 -3.60
N ARG A 97 -0.55 9.00 -3.65
CA ARG A 97 -0.35 8.13 -4.81
C ARG A 97 -1.57 7.24 -5.07
N GLY A 98 -2.21 6.74 -4.01
CA GLY A 98 -3.44 5.96 -4.12
C GLY A 98 -4.57 6.75 -4.79
N PHE A 99 -4.80 7.99 -4.36
CA PHE A 99 -5.83 8.85 -4.95
C PHE A 99 -5.50 9.25 -6.40
N LEU A 100 -4.24 9.56 -6.71
CA LEU A 100 -3.82 9.79 -8.10
C LEU A 100 -4.12 8.57 -8.98
N GLY A 101 -3.77 7.36 -8.52
CA GLY A 101 -4.10 6.12 -9.23
C GLY A 101 -5.61 5.91 -9.44
N VAL A 102 -6.45 6.32 -8.49
CA VAL A 102 -7.92 6.30 -8.63
C VAL A 102 -8.38 7.28 -9.71
N LEU A 103 -7.87 8.51 -9.69
CA LEU A 103 -8.23 9.54 -10.68
C LEU A 103 -7.79 9.14 -12.10
N ASP A 104 -6.58 8.58 -12.25
CA ASP A 104 -6.09 8.06 -13.53
C ASP A 104 -6.97 6.91 -14.06
N THR A 105 -7.44 6.05 -13.16
CA THR A 105 -8.32 4.94 -13.53
C THR A 105 -9.72 5.43 -13.89
N ALA A 106 -10.25 6.42 -13.18
CA ALA A 106 -11.52 7.06 -13.53
C ALA A 106 -11.44 7.77 -14.90
N TRP A 107 -10.31 8.42 -15.19
CA TRP A 107 -10.03 9.01 -16.50
C TRP A 107 -10.06 7.96 -17.61
N LEU A 108 -9.35 6.86 -17.43
CA LEU A 108 -9.36 5.72 -18.35
C LEU A 108 -10.78 5.16 -18.58
N VAL A 109 -11.57 4.97 -17.52
CA VAL A 109 -12.95 4.46 -17.62
C VAL A 109 -13.84 5.44 -18.39
N ARG A 110 -13.66 6.75 -18.18
CA ARG A 110 -14.36 7.79 -18.94
C ARG A 110 -14.02 7.69 -20.44
N GLU A 111 -12.74 7.63 -20.78
CA GLU A 111 -12.29 7.51 -22.18
C GLU A 111 -12.83 6.24 -22.84
N TYR A 112 -12.80 5.12 -22.11
CA TYR A 112 -13.36 3.85 -22.58
C TYR A 112 -14.87 3.93 -22.86
N GLY A 113 -15.62 4.62 -21.98
CA GLY A 113 -17.05 4.86 -22.17
C GLY A 113 -17.39 5.82 -23.30
N LEU A 114 -16.53 6.80 -23.60
CA LEU A 114 -16.71 7.71 -24.75
C LEU A 114 -16.50 7.00 -26.09
N ASN A 115 -15.71 5.93 -26.12
CA ASN A 115 -15.44 5.12 -27.31
C ASN A 115 -14.96 5.94 -28.53
N GLN A 116 -14.24 7.03 -28.26
CA GLN A 116 -13.67 7.91 -29.29
C GLN A 116 -12.26 7.50 -29.71
N ARG A 117 -11.56 6.75 -28.86
CA ARG A 117 -10.15 6.37 -29.00
C ARG A 117 -10.01 4.85 -29.00
N GLY A 118 -8.96 4.37 -29.66
CA GLY A 118 -8.68 2.94 -29.73
C GLY A 118 -8.29 2.37 -28.35
N PRO A 119 -8.65 1.12 -28.01
CA PRO A 119 -8.32 0.53 -26.71
C PRO A 119 -6.83 0.54 -26.36
N LEU A 120 -5.96 0.32 -27.37
CA LEU A 120 -4.51 0.35 -27.19
C LEU A 120 -3.98 1.75 -26.86
N GLU A 121 -4.60 2.79 -27.42
CA GLU A 121 -4.20 4.18 -27.19
C GLU A 121 -4.49 4.60 -25.74
N MET A 122 -5.69 4.24 -25.25
CA MET A 122 -6.09 4.52 -23.87
C MET A 122 -5.21 3.77 -22.85
N ILE A 123 -4.86 2.50 -23.14
CA ILE A 123 -3.92 1.73 -22.31
C ILE A 123 -2.54 2.38 -22.31
N ALA A 124 -2.04 2.79 -23.49
CA ALA A 124 -0.74 3.42 -23.60
C ALA A 124 -0.66 4.74 -22.81
N GLU A 125 -1.72 5.54 -22.82
CA GLU A 125 -1.79 6.74 -21.97
C GLU A 125 -1.79 6.38 -20.49
N ARG A 126 -2.63 5.43 -20.06
CA ARG A 126 -2.71 5.02 -18.65
C ARG A 126 -1.37 4.52 -18.11
N GLU A 127 -0.64 3.73 -18.89
CA GLU A 127 0.68 3.22 -18.51
C GLU A 127 1.76 4.31 -18.56
N SER A 128 1.64 5.28 -19.48
CA SER A 128 2.51 6.46 -19.50
C SER A 128 2.39 7.29 -18.22
N ILE A 129 1.16 7.51 -17.75
CA ILE A 129 0.89 8.22 -16.49
C ILE A 129 1.37 7.39 -15.29
N TYR A 130 1.13 6.08 -15.29
CA TYR A 130 1.57 5.19 -14.20
C TYR A 130 3.08 5.27 -13.92
N ARG A 131 3.92 5.41 -14.96
CA ARG A 131 5.38 5.56 -14.77
C ARG A 131 5.79 6.79 -13.96
N LEU A 132 4.93 7.80 -13.87
CA LEU A 132 5.17 9.00 -13.07
C LEU A 132 4.77 8.80 -11.60
N LEU A 133 3.91 7.82 -11.30
CA LEU A 133 3.32 7.63 -9.97
C LEU A 133 4.36 7.28 -8.89
N ALA A 134 5.43 6.58 -9.28
CA ALA A 134 6.49 6.14 -8.38
C ALA A 134 7.64 7.14 -8.21
N GLN A 135 7.68 8.22 -9.02
CA GLN A 135 8.67 9.30 -8.89
C GLN A 135 8.43 10.10 -7.60
#